data_AF-H1SAQ3-F1
#
_entry.id   AF-H1SAQ3-F1
#
_cell.length_a   1.000
_cell.length_b   1.000
_cell.length_c   1.000
_cell.angle_alpha   90.00
_cell.angle_beta   90.00
_cell.angle_gamma   90.00
#
_symmetry.space_group_name_H-M   'P 1'
#
loop_
_entity.id
_entity.type
_entity.pdbx_description
1 polymer ?
#
loop_
_entity_poly.entity_id
_entity_poly.type
_entity_poly.pdbx_seq_one_letter_code
_entity_poly.pdbx_strand_id
1 'polypeptide(L)'
;MQRRHFLAHAGALAATAATLGLASAPALAQADNFPQRPIRLIIGYTAGGSTDLPFRVLAENASRIFGQPVIIENKPGAGGVLPAQLMQSTQPDGYTLAQVAMPVYRLPYTTKINWDPVKDLSYVINLAGYSFGLVVPADSPIKNMQDYIAYAKANPGRLTYGSPGSMTTLHLTMEELAMKQNVQFSHIPYKGNSESMQALLGGHVMSVADTPAWAPYVESGKLRLLSTWGEKRSARFPNVPTLKELGLGIVQTSPFGVVAPKGTDPKIVKKLHDGFKKAMEMQNYRDALAKFDMEPFYMSSEQYARFAADTVKKEKAIIDKLGLNKPQ
;
A
#
# COMPACT_ATOMS: atom_id res chain seq x y z
N MET A 1 -18.73 -72.47 -6.49
CA MET A 1 -20.10 -72.71 -5.99
C MET A 1 -20.03 -72.79 -4.47
N GLN A 2 -20.92 -72.04 -3.79
CA GLN A 2 -21.43 -72.26 -2.42
C GLN A 2 -20.42 -72.18 -1.25
N ARG A 3 -20.51 -71.30 -0.24
CA ARG A 3 -21.57 -70.67 0.59
C ARG A 3 -21.32 -71.11 2.05
N ARG A 4 -21.41 -70.14 2.98
CA ARG A 4 -21.55 -70.22 4.46
C ARG A 4 -20.21 -70.18 5.21
N HIS A 5 -20.00 -69.36 6.25
CA HIS A 5 -20.82 -69.07 7.44
C HIS A 5 -20.69 -67.58 7.85
N PHE A 6 -21.75 -66.78 8.00
CA PHE A 6 -22.61 -66.58 9.19
C PHE A 6 -21.90 -66.21 10.51
N LEU A 7 -21.86 -64.90 10.76
CA LEU A 7 -22.24 -64.10 11.95
C LEU A 7 -22.09 -64.65 13.38
N ALA A 8 -21.72 -63.67 14.22
CA ALA A 8 -21.97 -63.49 15.65
C ALA A 8 -20.92 -64.06 16.61
N HIS A 9 -20.13 -63.19 17.24
CA HIS A 9 -19.80 -63.23 18.67
C HIS A 9 -19.71 -61.79 19.18
N ALA A 10 -20.58 -61.47 20.13
CA ALA A 10 -20.57 -60.23 20.90
C ALA A 10 -19.73 -60.42 22.18
N GLY A 11 -19.06 -59.35 22.60
CA GLY A 11 -18.73 -59.10 24.01
C GLY A 11 -17.30 -59.40 24.46
N ALA A 12 -16.49 -58.34 24.60
CA ALA A 12 -15.63 -58.10 25.77
C ALA A 12 -15.04 -56.67 25.72
N LEU A 13 -15.51 -55.81 26.63
CA LEU A 13 -14.82 -54.59 27.04
C LEU A 13 -13.49 -54.95 27.73
N ALA A 14 -12.40 -54.21 27.45
CA ALA A 14 -11.57 -53.56 28.47
C ALA A 14 -10.30 -52.91 27.87
N ALA A 15 -10.08 -51.66 28.26
CA ALA A 15 -8.78 -51.01 28.50
C ALA A 15 -7.80 -50.79 27.33
N THR A 16 -7.87 -49.60 26.72
CA THR A 16 -6.67 -48.80 26.41
C THR A 16 -7.06 -47.34 26.22
N ALA A 17 -7.33 -46.67 27.35
CA ALA A 17 -7.30 -45.23 27.45
C ALA A 17 -5.88 -44.77 27.79
N ALA A 18 -5.51 -43.57 27.32
CA ALA A 18 -4.31 -42.79 27.61
C ALA A 18 -3.08 -43.04 26.71
N THR A 19 -2.98 -42.26 25.62
CA THR A 19 -1.79 -41.45 25.24
C THR A 19 -2.06 -40.71 23.92
N LEU A 20 -2.85 -39.64 23.95
CA LEU A 20 -3.03 -38.71 22.82
C LEU A 20 -3.13 -37.25 23.28
N GLY A 21 -2.52 -36.93 24.41
CA GLY A 21 -2.38 -35.57 24.91
C GLY A 21 -0.92 -35.29 25.19
N LEU A 22 -0.17 -34.83 24.18
CA LEU A 22 1.15 -34.22 24.30
C LEU A 22 1.57 -33.67 22.92
N ALA A 23 1.12 -32.46 22.59
CA ALA A 23 1.85 -31.46 21.78
C ALA A 23 1.01 -30.19 21.48
N SER A 24 0.32 -29.64 22.49
CA SER A 24 -0.05 -28.22 22.48
C SER A 24 0.86 -27.50 23.47
N ALA A 25 2.14 -27.38 23.08
CA ALA A 25 3.07 -26.50 23.80
C ALA A 25 2.49 -25.07 23.80
N PRO A 26 2.58 -24.34 24.91
CA PRO A 26 1.90 -23.06 25.07
C PRO A 26 2.50 -22.02 24.10
N ALA A 27 1.65 -21.44 23.26
CA ALA A 27 2.00 -20.32 22.36
C ALA A 27 2.63 -19.12 23.11
N LEU A 28 2.49 -19.06 24.44
CA LEU A 28 3.05 -18.04 25.32
C LEU A 28 4.59 -18.00 25.33
N ALA A 29 5.27 -19.12 25.08
CA ALA A 29 6.75 -19.16 25.06
C ALA A 29 7.37 -18.63 23.75
N GLN A 30 6.57 -18.51 22.68
CA GLN A 30 7.08 -18.12 21.36
C GLN A 30 7.26 -16.60 21.23
N ALA A 31 6.45 -15.82 21.95
CA ALA A 31 6.54 -14.36 21.93
C ALA A 31 7.82 -13.84 22.60
N ASP A 32 8.29 -14.48 23.68
CA ASP A 32 9.44 -13.99 24.45
C ASP A 32 10.76 -14.14 23.68
N ASN A 33 10.87 -15.13 22.79
CA ASN A 33 12.06 -15.37 21.96
C ASN A 33 11.95 -14.88 20.51
N PHE A 34 10.83 -14.27 20.11
CA PHE A 34 10.68 -13.67 18.78
C PHE A 34 11.65 -12.49 18.55
N PRO A 35 12.27 -12.34 17.35
CA PRO A 35 12.29 -13.28 16.22
C PRO A 35 13.49 -14.25 16.24
N GLN A 36 13.29 -15.51 15.78
CA GLN A 36 14.34 -16.55 15.68
C GLN A 36 14.69 -16.96 14.25
N ARG A 37 13.98 -16.41 13.26
CA ARG A 37 14.17 -16.69 11.83
C ARG A 37 13.82 -15.44 11.02
N PRO A 38 14.11 -15.42 9.71
CA PRO A 38 13.81 -14.28 8.86
C PRO A 38 12.32 -13.89 8.89
N ILE A 39 12.07 -12.57 8.89
CA ILE A 39 10.75 -11.96 8.75
C ILE A 39 10.55 -11.60 7.27
N ARG A 40 9.44 -12.02 6.67
CA ARG A 40 9.03 -11.61 5.32
C ARG A 40 8.14 -10.38 5.41
N LEU A 41 8.44 -9.36 4.63
CA LEU A 41 7.65 -8.14 4.51
C LEU A 41 7.23 -7.95 3.05
N ILE A 42 5.95 -8.18 2.79
CA ILE A 42 5.38 -8.19 1.46
C ILE A 42 4.86 -6.80 1.11
N ILE A 43 5.26 -6.28 -0.05
CA ILE A 43 4.87 -4.94 -0.52
C ILE A 43 4.12 -4.98 -1.84
N GLY A 44 3.16 -4.07 -2.02
CA GLY A 44 2.15 -4.15 -3.09
C GLY A 44 2.55 -3.51 -4.42
N TYR A 45 3.81 -3.15 -4.59
CA TYR A 45 4.29 -2.34 -5.71
C TYR A 45 5.59 -2.91 -6.29
N THR A 46 5.91 -2.47 -7.50
CA THR A 46 7.06 -2.96 -8.28
C THR A 46 8.39 -2.67 -7.59
N ALA A 47 9.37 -3.55 -7.80
CA ALA A 47 10.74 -3.31 -7.35
C ALA A 47 11.33 -2.04 -7.99
N GLY A 48 12.22 -1.35 -7.27
CA GLY A 48 12.85 -0.11 -7.71
C GLY A 48 11.93 1.12 -7.72
N GLY A 49 10.66 0.97 -7.32
CA GLY A 49 9.71 2.08 -7.20
C GLY A 49 9.89 2.88 -5.91
N SER A 50 9.12 3.97 -5.78
CA SER A 50 9.21 4.89 -4.64
C SER A 50 8.80 4.28 -3.30
N THR A 51 8.01 3.20 -3.32
CA THR A 51 7.68 2.42 -2.12
C THR A 51 8.78 1.43 -1.77
N ASP A 52 9.32 0.74 -2.78
CA ASP A 52 10.27 -0.36 -2.59
C ASP A 52 11.58 0.10 -1.94
N LEU A 53 12.13 1.23 -2.41
CA LEU A 53 13.43 1.70 -1.92
C LEU A 53 13.41 2.07 -0.41
N PRO A 54 12.48 2.89 0.11
CA PRO A 54 12.38 3.13 1.54
C PRO A 54 12.15 1.85 2.36
N PHE A 55 11.32 0.91 1.86
CA PHE A 55 11.08 -0.35 2.55
C PHE A 55 12.33 -1.26 2.61
N ARG A 56 13.17 -1.27 1.57
CA ARG A 56 14.45 -1.99 1.61
C ARG A 56 15.41 -1.41 2.66
N VAL A 57 15.50 -0.07 2.74
CA VAL A 57 16.31 0.60 3.77
C VAL A 57 15.74 0.32 5.17
N LEU A 58 14.42 0.37 5.33
CA LEU A 58 13.76 0.01 6.58
C LEU A 58 14.08 -1.44 6.98
N ALA A 59 13.99 -2.37 6.04
CA ALA A 59 14.24 -3.79 6.27
C ALA A 59 15.70 -4.06 6.63
N GLU A 60 16.65 -3.40 5.98
CA GLU A 60 18.07 -3.47 6.31
C GLU A 60 18.33 -2.97 7.74
N ASN A 61 17.79 -1.82 8.09
CA ASN A 61 17.88 -1.25 9.43
C ASN A 61 17.23 -2.16 10.48
N ALA A 62 16.01 -2.63 10.22
CA ALA A 62 15.27 -3.53 11.09
C ALA A 62 16.00 -4.88 11.26
N SER A 63 16.69 -5.37 10.23
CA SER A 63 17.46 -6.61 10.32
C SER A 63 18.57 -6.53 11.36
N ARG A 64 19.28 -5.38 11.42
CA ARG A 64 20.31 -5.11 12.44
C ARG A 64 19.71 -5.05 13.85
N ILE A 65 18.53 -4.46 13.97
CA ILE A 65 17.83 -4.28 15.26
C ILE A 65 17.27 -5.61 15.78
N PHE A 66 16.71 -6.44 14.90
CA PHE A 66 16.13 -7.73 15.24
C PHE A 66 17.16 -8.85 15.35
N GLY A 67 18.36 -8.69 14.78
CA GLY A 67 19.35 -9.77 14.66
C GLY A 67 18.91 -10.90 13.72
N GLN A 68 17.86 -10.67 12.93
CA GLN A 68 17.30 -11.61 11.95
C GLN A 68 17.00 -10.86 10.65
N PRO A 69 17.19 -11.48 9.47
CA PRO A 69 16.88 -10.82 8.20
C PRO A 69 15.40 -10.42 8.10
N VAL A 70 15.15 -9.19 7.64
CA VAL A 70 13.84 -8.75 7.15
C VAL A 70 13.91 -8.73 5.62
N ILE A 71 13.13 -9.60 4.98
CA ILE A 71 13.20 -9.86 3.54
C ILE A 71 12.00 -9.18 2.86
N ILE A 72 12.29 -8.27 1.92
CA ILE A 72 11.28 -7.62 1.08
C ILE A 72 10.85 -8.54 -0.06
N GLU A 73 9.54 -8.72 -0.22
CA GLU A 73 8.92 -9.44 -1.34
C GLU A 73 7.91 -8.54 -2.05
N ASN A 74 8.13 -8.26 -3.34
CA ASN A 74 7.21 -7.45 -4.13
C ASN A 74 6.09 -8.34 -4.72
N LYS A 75 4.83 -7.99 -4.45
CA LYS A 75 3.63 -8.56 -5.09
C LYS A 75 2.79 -7.46 -5.73
N PRO A 76 3.22 -6.92 -6.89
CA PRO A 76 2.60 -5.75 -7.51
C PRO A 76 1.24 -6.06 -8.16
N GLY A 77 0.40 -5.03 -8.26
CA GLY A 77 -0.91 -5.10 -8.93
C GLY A 77 -2.09 -4.78 -8.01
N ALA A 78 -3.29 -4.68 -8.60
CA ALA A 78 -4.54 -4.37 -7.91
C ALA A 78 -4.48 -3.14 -6.97
N GLY A 79 -3.72 -2.11 -7.35
CA GLY A 79 -3.55 -0.91 -6.50
C GLY A 79 -2.84 -1.18 -5.17
N GLY A 80 -2.10 -2.29 -5.06
CA GLY A 80 -1.31 -2.64 -3.89
C GLY A 80 -2.09 -3.29 -2.74
N VAL A 81 -3.30 -3.81 -2.99
CA VAL A 81 -4.12 -4.45 -1.94
C VAL A 81 -3.73 -5.91 -1.65
N LEU A 82 -3.08 -6.58 -2.60
CA LEU A 82 -2.78 -8.03 -2.52
C LEU A 82 -1.98 -8.44 -1.26
N PRO A 83 -0.94 -7.70 -0.82
CA PRO A 83 -0.21 -8.06 0.41
C PRO A 83 -1.10 -8.08 1.64
N ALA A 84 -1.97 -7.09 1.80
CA ALA A 84 -2.86 -6.99 2.96
C ALA A 84 -3.89 -8.13 2.94
N GLN A 85 -4.49 -8.42 1.78
CA GLN A 85 -5.45 -9.52 1.63
C GLN A 85 -4.84 -10.88 1.96
N LEU A 86 -3.58 -11.12 1.57
CA LEU A 86 -2.86 -12.35 1.88
C LEU A 86 -2.75 -12.61 3.39
N MET A 87 -2.83 -11.56 4.22
CA MET A 87 -2.77 -11.72 5.68
C MET A 87 -3.95 -12.51 6.24
N GLN A 88 -5.10 -12.59 5.55
CA GLN A 88 -6.25 -13.41 6.01
C GLN A 88 -5.91 -14.90 6.12
N SER A 89 -5.06 -15.40 5.21
CA SER A 89 -4.66 -16.82 5.16
C SER A 89 -3.24 -17.07 5.69
N THR A 90 -2.59 -16.04 6.24
CA THR A 90 -1.23 -16.11 6.75
C THR A 90 -1.24 -16.42 8.25
N GLN A 91 -0.28 -17.24 8.70
CA GLN A 91 -0.18 -17.57 10.13
C GLN A 91 0.14 -16.32 10.97
N PRO A 92 -0.55 -16.09 12.10
CA PRO A 92 -0.36 -14.92 12.97
C PRO A 92 0.87 -15.05 13.89
N ASP A 93 2.01 -15.47 13.34
CA ASP A 93 3.24 -15.76 14.09
C ASP A 93 4.27 -14.62 14.05
N GLY A 94 3.95 -13.52 13.36
CA GLY A 94 4.79 -12.33 13.21
C GLY A 94 5.89 -12.42 12.15
N TYR A 95 6.07 -13.55 11.48
CA TYR A 95 7.14 -13.75 10.49
C TYR A 95 6.73 -13.44 9.05
N THR A 96 5.46 -13.17 8.80
CA THR A 96 5.00 -12.63 7.53
C THR A 96 4.17 -11.39 7.79
N LEU A 97 4.58 -10.29 7.19
CA LEU A 97 4.01 -8.97 7.35
C LEU A 97 3.65 -8.41 5.98
N ALA A 98 2.76 -7.42 5.97
CA ALA A 98 2.35 -6.73 4.76
C ALA A 98 2.48 -5.22 4.92
N GLN A 99 2.81 -4.56 3.81
CA GLN A 99 2.60 -3.14 3.66
C GLN A 99 1.11 -2.86 3.39
N VAL A 100 0.58 -1.82 4.03
CA VAL A 100 -0.79 -1.30 3.82
C VAL A 100 -0.70 0.12 3.28
N ALA A 101 -1.46 0.38 2.22
CA ALA A 101 -1.68 1.72 1.64
C ALA A 101 -3.18 1.99 1.58
N MET A 102 -3.54 3.24 1.26
CA MET A 102 -4.93 3.71 1.22
C MET A 102 -5.92 2.81 0.44
N PRO A 103 -5.56 2.19 -0.70
CA PRO A 103 -6.48 1.31 -1.43
C PRO A 103 -7.03 0.12 -0.61
N VAL A 104 -6.32 -0.31 0.42
CA VAL A 104 -6.77 -1.39 1.31
C VAL A 104 -8.07 -1.03 2.05
N TYR A 105 -8.26 0.25 2.40
CA TYR A 105 -9.41 0.72 3.17
C TYR A 105 -10.68 0.91 2.34
N ARG A 106 -10.55 1.06 1.02
CA ARG A 106 -11.69 1.20 0.09
C ARG A 106 -12.09 -0.11 -0.57
N LEU A 107 -11.23 -1.12 -0.53
CA LEU A 107 -11.45 -2.43 -1.16
C LEU A 107 -12.81 -3.08 -0.85
N PRO A 108 -13.34 -3.05 0.40
CA PRO A 108 -14.68 -3.59 0.70
C PRO A 108 -15.82 -2.94 -0.08
N TYR A 109 -15.62 -1.72 -0.62
CA TYR A 109 -16.64 -0.93 -1.32
C TYR A 109 -16.50 -0.99 -2.84
N THR A 110 -15.35 -1.44 -3.35
CA THR A 110 -15.04 -1.50 -4.78
C THR A 110 -15.03 -2.93 -5.32
N THR A 111 -15.03 -3.93 -4.44
CA THR A 111 -14.91 -5.34 -4.81
C THR A 111 -15.80 -6.18 -3.92
N LYS A 112 -16.51 -7.16 -4.50
CA LYS A 112 -17.33 -8.10 -3.74
C LYS A 112 -16.41 -9.15 -3.06
N ILE A 113 -16.05 -8.89 -1.81
CA ILE A 113 -15.15 -9.74 -1.03
C ILE A 113 -15.56 -9.78 0.45
N ASN A 114 -15.26 -10.90 1.13
CA ASN A 114 -15.33 -10.98 2.59
C ASN A 114 -14.02 -10.42 3.18
N TRP A 115 -13.98 -9.11 3.44
CA TRP A 115 -12.80 -8.41 3.94
C TRP A 115 -13.21 -7.21 4.78
N ASP A 116 -12.70 -7.14 6.01
CA ASP A 116 -12.79 -5.96 6.87
C ASP A 116 -11.37 -5.53 7.25
N PRO A 117 -10.78 -4.49 6.61
CA PRO A 117 -9.41 -4.08 6.88
C PRO A 117 -9.22 -3.55 8.31
N VAL A 118 -10.30 -3.22 9.04
CA VAL A 118 -10.21 -2.81 10.45
C VAL A 118 -10.08 -4.03 11.36
N LYS A 119 -10.77 -5.14 11.04
CA LYS A 119 -10.85 -6.32 11.91
C LYS A 119 -9.93 -7.46 11.50
N ASP A 120 -9.52 -7.52 10.25
CA ASP A 120 -8.80 -8.67 9.70
C ASP A 120 -7.28 -8.45 9.61
N LEU A 121 -6.79 -7.39 10.26
CA LEU A 121 -5.38 -7.03 10.34
C LEU A 121 -4.99 -6.64 11.77
N SER A 122 -3.76 -6.99 12.17
CA SER A 122 -3.10 -6.42 13.34
C SER A 122 -2.17 -5.30 12.89
N TYR A 123 -2.52 -4.04 13.21
CA TYR A 123 -1.73 -2.87 12.81
C TYR A 123 -0.44 -2.77 13.63
N VAL A 124 0.71 -2.73 12.96
CA VAL A 124 2.02 -2.70 13.62
C VAL A 124 2.49 -1.25 13.78
N ILE A 125 2.67 -0.51 12.69
CA ILE A 125 3.22 0.85 12.71
C ILE A 125 2.91 1.59 11.42
N ASN A 126 2.59 2.87 11.49
CA ASN A 126 2.60 3.74 10.30
C ASN A 126 3.97 4.41 10.17
N LEU A 127 4.46 4.47 8.93
CA LEU A 127 5.84 4.83 8.64
C LEU A 127 5.96 6.22 8.04
N ALA A 128 5.22 6.48 6.96
CA ALA A 128 5.37 7.67 6.13
C ALA A 128 4.11 7.95 5.32
N GLY A 129 4.05 9.15 4.74
CA GLY A 129 3.04 9.54 3.76
C GLY A 129 3.64 9.68 2.37
N TYR A 130 2.95 9.16 1.36
CA TYR A 130 3.28 9.47 -0.02
C TYR A 130 3.02 10.94 -0.34
N SER A 131 3.94 11.52 -1.10
CA SER A 131 3.77 12.77 -1.86
C SER A 131 3.43 12.44 -3.30
N PHE A 132 2.73 13.36 -3.97
CA PHE A 132 2.22 13.15 -5.32
C PHE A 132 2.32 14.39 -6.19
N GLY A 133 2.33 14.18 -7.50
CA GLY A 133 2.24 15.22 -8.50
C GLY A 133 1.81 14.71 -9.86
N LEU A 134 1.66 15.64 -10.80
CA LEU A 134 1.31 15.36 -12.18
C LEU A 134 2.41 15.86 -13.12
N VAL A 135 2.98 14.96 -13.91
CA VAL A 135 4.07 15.26 -14.84
C VAL A 135 3.69 14.99 -16.29
N VAL A 136 4.32 15.71 -17.21
CA VAL A 136 4.26 15.52 -18.68
C VAL A 136 5.67 15.55 -19.27
N PRO A 137 5.90 15.06 -20.51
CA PRO A 137 7.16 15.25 -21.22
C PRO A 137 7.49 16.74 -21.39
N ALA A 138 8.77 17.12 -21.34
CA ALA A 138 9.18 18.52 -21.44
C ALA A 138 8.84 19.16 -22.80
N ASP A 139 8.82 18.36 -23.87
CA ASP A 139 8.43 18.76 -25.22
C ASP A 139 6.90 18.74 -25.45
N SER A 140 6.11 18.33 -24.44
CA SER A 140 4.65 18.37 -24.50
C SER A 140 4.14 19.80 -24.71
N PRO A 141 3.10 20.00 -25.53
CA PRO A 141 2.44 21.30 -25.66
C PRO A 141 1.74 21.75 -24.37
N ILE A 142 1.54 20.84 -23.40
CA ILE A 142 0.96 21.14 -22.10
C ILE A 142 2.05 21.70 -21.18
N LYS A 143 1.98 22.99 -20.83
CA LYS A 143 3.03 23.68 -20.05
C LYS A 143 2.64 23.91 -18.59
N ASN A 144 1.36 23.85 -18.27
CA ASN A 144 0.84 24.08 -16.92
C ASN A 144 -0.51 23.36 -16.74
N MET A 145 -1.09 23.47 -15.55
CA MET A 145 -2.39 22.85 -15.26
C MET A 145 -3.55 23.46 -16.05
N GLN A 146 -3.48 24.76 -16.41
CA GLN A 146 -4.50 25.40 -17.23
C GLN A 146 -4.53 24.79 -18.64
N ASP A 147 -3.36 24.57 -19.25
CA ASP A 147 -3.22 23.89 -20.54
C ASP A 147 -3.73 22.44 -20.45
N TYR A 148 -3.43 21.75 -19.33
CA TYR A 148 -3.86 20.37 -19.11
C TYR A 148 -5.39 20.25 -19.10
N ILE A 149 -6.07 21.14 -18.37
CA ILE A 149 -7.53 21.19 -18.31
C ILE A 149 -8.12 21.66 -19.64
N ALA A 150 -7.52 22.65 -20.29
CA ALA A 150 -7.98 23.15 -21.60
C ALA A 150 -7.90 22.04 -22.67
N TYR A 151 -6.80 21.29 -22.71
CA TYR A 151 -6.64 20.17 -23.63
C TYR A 151 -7.71 19.10 -23.40
N ALA A 152 -7.98 18.74 -22.13
CA ALA A 152 -8.99 17.74 -21.79
C ALA A 152 -10.43 18.21 -22.11
N LYS A 153 -10.73 19.51 -21.96
CA LYS A 153 -12.02 20.10 -22.39
C LYS A 153 -12.20 20.04 -23.90
N ALA A 154 -11.16 20.38 -24.66
CA ALA A 154 -11.20 20.37 -26.12
C ALA A 154 -11.19 18.95 -26.70
N ASN A 155 -10.65 17.97 -25.97
CA ASN A 155 -10.49 16.59 -26.44
C ASN A 155 -10.99 15.57 -25.40
N PRO A 156 -12.31 15.50 -25.13
CA PRO A 156 -12.86 14.61 -24.11
C PRO A 156 -12.41 13.16 -24.30
N GLY A 157 -11.82 12.58 -23.25
CA GLY A 157 -11.37 11.18 -23.25
C GLY A 157 -10.11 10.90 -24.07
N ARG A 158 -9.44 11.91 -24.67
CA ARG A 158 -8.20 11.70 -25.43
C ARG A 158 -6.92 11.96 -24.65
N LEU A 159 -7.00 12.73 -23.56
CA LEU A 159 -5.85 12.96 -22.67
C LEU A 159 -5.60 11.67 -21.86
N THR A 160 -4.60 10.89 -22.28
CA THR A 160 -4.20 9.67 -21.57
C THR A 160 -3.27 10.00 -20.40
N TYR A 161 -3.51 9.40 -19.24
CA TYR A 161 -2.62 9.50 -18.09
C TYR A 161 -2.33 8.14 -17.47
N GLY A 162 -1.08 7.92 -17.07
CA GLY A 162 -0.66 6.77 -16.29
C GLY A 162 -0.86 6.98 -14.79
N SER A 163 -1.08 5.89 -14.06
CA SER A 163 -0.94 5.83 -12.60
C SER A 163 -0.51 4.42 -12.17
N PRO A 164 -0.06 4.20 -10.92
CA PRO A 164 0.38 2.89 -10.42
C PRO A 164 -0.79 1.94 -10.07
N GLY A 165 -1.96 2.17 -10.67
CA GLY A 165 -3.08 1.22 -10.64
C GLY A 165 -4.45 1.88 -10.51
N SER A 166 -5.47 1.12 -10.89
CA SER A 166 -6.88 1.48 -10.64
C SER A 166 -7.16 1.52 -9.14
N MET A 167 -8.09 2.39 -8.75
CA MET A 167 -8.47 2.62 -7.34
C MET A 167 -7.29 3.01 -6.43
N THR A 168 -6.16 3.45 -6.96
CA THR A 168 -5.10 4.09 -6.17
C THR A 168 -5.53 5.49 -5.74
N THR A 169 -4.85 6.08 -4.72
CA THR A 169 -5.08 7.49 -4.35
C THR A 169 -4.87 8.42 -5.55
N LEU A 170 -3.89 8.10 -6.40
CA LEU A 170 -3.60 8.84 -7.64
C LEU A 170 -4.76 8.82 -8.62
N HIS A 171 -5.33 7.63 -8.88
CA HIS A 171 -6.53 7.49 -9.71
C HIS A 171 -7.71 8.29 -9.16
N LEU A 172 -8.07 8.12 -7.87
CA LEU A 172 -9.20 8.85 -7.28
C LEU A 172 -9.03 10.38 -7.29
N THR A 173 -7.78 10.85 -7.15
CA THR A 173 -7.49 12.29 -7.20
C THR A 173 -7.69 12.85 -8.61
N MET A 174 -7.33 12.09 -9.63
CA MET A 174 -7.57 12.46 -11.02
C MET A 174 -9.06 12.40 -11.39
N GLU A 175 -9.82 11.44 -10.83
CA GLU A 175 -11.28 11.41 -10.96
C GLU A 175 -11.95 12.60 -10.26
N GLU A 176 -11.50 12.98 -9.06
CA GLU A 176 -11.99 14.18 -8.38
C GLU A 176 -11.66 15.46 -9.16
N LEU A 177 -10.45 15.54 -9.74
CA LEU A 177 -10.06 16.63 -10.63
C LEU A 177 -10.97 16.70 -11.85
N ALA A 178 -11.21 15.56 -12.50
CA ALA A 178 -12.07 15.44 -13.68
C ALA A 178 -13.49 15.94 -13.38
N MET A 179 -14.08 15.47 -12.29
CA MET A 179 -15.40 15.88 -11.81
C MET A 179 -15.46 17.38 -11.51
N LYS A 180 -14.48 17.93 -10.77
CA LYS A 180 -14.46 19.36 -10.40
C LYS A 180 -14.28 20.28 -11.60
N GLN A 181 -13.57 19.83 -12.64
CA GLN A 181 -13.28 20.62 -13.83
C GLN A 181 -14.21 20.32 -15.01
N ASN A 182 -15.14 19.37 -14.84
CA ASN A 182 -16.04 18.87 -15.87
C ASN A 182 -15.28 18.46 -17.14
N VAL A 183 -14.27 17.60 -16.98
CA VAL A 183 -13.44 17.05 -18.06
C VAL A 183 -13.43 15.53 -18.03
N GLN A 184 -12.97 14.91 -19.10
CA GLN A 184 -12.81 13.46 -19.20
C GLN A 184 -11.35 13.13 -19.54
N PHE A 185 -10.72 12.34 -18.68
CA PHE A 185 -9.40 11.76 -18.90
C PHE A 185 -9.51 10.30 -19.31
N SER A 186 -8.47 9.76 -19.94
CA SER A 186 -8.33 8.32 -20.20
C SER A 186 -7.26 7.75 -19.26
N HIS A 187 -7.69 6.98 -18.26
CA HIS A 187 -6.79 6.36 -17.28
C HIS A 187 -6.17 5.08 -17.84
N ILE A 188 -4.84 5.00 -17.81
CA ILE A 188 -4.08 3.79 -18.13
C ILE A 188 -3.41 3.27 -16.85
N PRO A 189 -3.94 2.18 -16.23
CA PRO A 189 -3.38 1.65 -15.00
C PRO A 189 -2.12 0.81 -15.25
N TYR A 190 -1.08 1.04 -14.45
CA TYR A 190 0.14 0.22 -14.38
C TYR A 190 0.24 -0.48 -13.02
N LYS A 191 1.14 -1.46 -12.86
CA LYS A 191 1.25 -2.20 -11.59
C LYS A 191 2.07 -1.46 -10.51
N GLY A 192 2.74 -0.37 -10.86
CA GLY A 192 3.55 0.41 -9.94
C GLY A 192 4.19 1.63 -10.61
N ASN A 193 4.80 2.49 -9.80
CA ASN A 193 5.34 3.79 -10.23
C ASN A 193 6.46 3.62 -11.29
N SER A 194 7.23 2.54 -11.21
CA SER A 194 8.31 2.26 -12.17
C SER A 194 7.76 2.01 -13.59
N GLU A 195 6.63 1.30 -13.71
CA GLU A 195 6.00 0.98 -14.99
C GLU A 195 5.32 2.22 -15.60
N SER A 196 4.58 3.00 -14.80
CA SER A 196 3.94 4.24 -15.28
C SER A 196 4.96 5.27 -15.75
N MET A 197 6.07 5.43 -15.03
CA MET A 197 7.14 6.34 -15.43
C MET A 197 7.81 5.92 -16.75
N GLN A 198 8.06 4.62 -16.94
CA GLN A 198 8.60 4.10 -18.20
C GLN A 198 7.64 4.34 -19.36
N ALA A 199 6.33 4.17 -19.14
CA ALA A 199 5.33 4.44 -20.17
C ALA A 199 5.29 5.91 -20.60
N LEU A 200 5.49 6.86 -19.67
CA LEU A 200 5.60 8.28 -20.00
C LEU A 200 6.85 8.57 -20.82
N LEU A 201 8.00 8.06 -20.37
CA LEU A 201 9.28 8.27 -21.03
C LEU A 201 9.32 7.63 -22.43
N GLY A 202 8.58 6.55 -22.63
CA GLY A 202 8.38 5.89 -23.92
C GLY A 202 7.28 6.50 -24.80
N GLY A 203 6.56 7.53 -24.32
CA GLY A 203 5.50 8.21 -25.08
C GLY A 203 4.19 7.42 -25.22
N HIS A 204 3.97 6.40 -24.39
CA HIS A 204 2.73 5.60 -24.40
C HIS A 204 1.54 6.29 -23.71
N VAL A 205 1.83 7.27 -22.83
CA VAL A 205 0.83 8.12 -22.18
C VAL A 205 1.27 9.58 -22.22
N MET A 206 0.31 10.52 -22.22
CA MET A 206 0.61 11.95 -22.32
C MET A 206 1.09 12.55 -21.00
N SER A 207 0.68 11.96 -19.88
CA SER A 207 1.02 12.40 -18.52
C SER A 207 1.07 11.22 -17.56
N VAL A 208 1.62 11.44 -16.37
CA VAL A 208 1.51 10.49 -15.26
C VAL A 208 1.21 11.24 -13.97
N ALA A 209 0.20 10.75 -13.25
CA ALA A 209 -0.05 11.09 -11.87
C ALA A 209 0.72 10.09 -10.99
N ASP A 210 1.78 10.55 -10.32
CA ASP A 210 2.71 9.66 -9.63
C ASP A 210 3.32 10.25 -8.35
N THR A 211 4.02 9.39 -7.61
CA THR A 211 5.01 9.79 -6.61
C THR A 211 6.25 10.41 -7.27
N PRO A 212 7.09 11.19 -6.55
CA PRO A 212 8.24 11.91 -7.12
C PRO A 212 9.42 11.08 -7.65
N ALA A 213 9.19 9.85 -8.15
CA ALA A 213 10.17 9.14 -8.98
C ALA A 213 10.51 9.89 -10.28
N TRP A 214 9.65 10.83 -10.69
CA TRP A 214 9.90 11.76 -11.80
C TRP A 214 10.93 12.86 -11.47
N ALA A 215 11.27 13.08 -10.20
CA ALA A 215 12.06 14.24 -9.79
C ALA A 215 13.41 14.39 -10.52
N PRO A 216 14.24 13.34 -10.69
CA PRO A 216 15.47 13.43 -11.48
C PRO A 216 15.23 13.80 -12.95
N TYR A 217 14.09 13.41 -13.51
CA TYR A 217 13.73 13.73 -14.89
C TYR A 217 13.22 15.17 -15.05
N VAL A 218 12.58 15.72 -14.01
CA VAL A 218 12.22 17.14 -13.99
C VAL A 218 13.45 18.01 -13.82
N GLU A 219 14.37 17.63 -12.93
CA GLU A 219 15.64 18.34 -12.72
C GLU A 219 16.55 18.32 -13.96
N SER A 220 16.57 17.21 -14.70
CA SER A 220 17.29 17.12 -15.98
C SER A 220 16.56 17.72 -17.18
N GLY A 221 15.36 18.28 -16.98
CA GLY A 221 14.57 18.92 -18.04
C GLY A 221 13.92 17.96 -19.04
N LYS A 222 13.87 16.65 -18.75
CA LYS A 222 13.17 15.65 -19.57
C LYS A 222 11.66 15.64 -19.35
N LEU A 223 11.22 15.94 -18.14
CA LEU A 223 9.82 16.06 -17.77
C LEU A 223 9.52 17.45 -17.21
N ARG A 224 8.25 17.82 -17.22
CA ARG A 224 7.71 19.02 -16.58
C ARG A 224 6.72 18.61 -15.50
N LEU A 225 6.92 19.10 -14.27
CA LEU A 225 5.96 18.98 -13.18
C LEU A 225 4.92 20.10 -13.28
N LEU A 226 3.64 19.72 -13.42
CA LEU A 226 2.53 20.66 -13.57
C LEU A 226 1.94 21.07 -12.22
N SER A 227 1.86 20.13 -11.28
CA SER A 227 1.36 20.38 -9.92
C SER A 227 1.87 19.35 -8.92
N THR A 228 1.94 19.74 -7.65
CA THR A 228 2.04 18.84 -6.51
C THR A 228 0.73 18.82 -5.72
N TRP A 229 0.49 17.77 -4.94
CA TRP A 229 -0.82 17.59 -4.30
C TRP A 229 -0.81 17.76 -2.78
N GLY A 230 0.33 18.12 -2.21
CA GLY A 230 0.45 18.43 -0.78
C GLY A 230 -0.26 19.72 -0.39
N GLU A 231 -0.44 19.90 0.92
CA GLU A 231 -1.02 21.09 1.54
C GLU A 231 -0.19 22.35 1.25
N LYS A 232 1.14 22.18 1.14
CA LYS A 232 2.13 23.20 0.82
C LYS A 232 2.95 22.73 -0.38
N ARG A 233 3.63 23.67 -1.05
CA ARG A 233 4.55 23.35 -2.15
C ARG A 233 5.68 22.45 -1.67
N SER A 234 6.18 21.61 -2.58
CA SER A 234 7.39 20.84 -2.34
C SER A 234 8.57 21.81 -2.14
N ALA A 235 9.39 21.56 -1.12
CA ALA A 235 10.63 22.30 -0.91
C ALA A 235 11.61 22.11 -2.08
N ARG A 236 11.56 20.95 -2.75
CA ARG A 236 12.38 20.61 -3.92
C ARG A 236 11.91 21.34 -5.18
N PHE A 237 10.61 21.59 -5.30
CA PHE A 237 9.99 22.25 -6.44
C PHE A 237 9.14 23.47 -6.02
N PRO A 238 9.76 24.52 -5.44
CA PRO A 238 9.03 25.64 -4.82
C PRO A 238 8.26 26.51 -5.83
N ASN A 239 8.61 26.42 -7.11
CA ASN A 239 7.95 27.16 -8.19
C ASN A 239 6.73 26.43 -8.76
N VAL A 240 6.52 25.16 -8.41
CA VAL A 240 5.39 24.38 -8.89
C VAL A 240 4.21 24.57 -7.93
N PRO A 241 3.02 24.94 -8.43
CA PRO A 241 1.87 25.18 -7.58
C PRO A 241 1.29 23.87 -7.04
N THR A 242 0.61 23.96 -5.90
CA THR A 242 -0.23 22.84 -5.44
C THR A 242 -1.60 22.86 -6.12
N LEU A 243 -2.31 21.73 -6.16
CA LEU A 243 -3.72 21.72 -6.59
C LEU A 243 -4.59 22.63 -5.71
N LYS A 244 -4.26 22.79 -4.43
CA LYS A 244 -4.92 23.72 -3.51
C LYS A 244 -4.73 25.18 -3.93
N GLU A 245 -3.51 25.60 -4.23
CA GLU A 245 -3.21 26.96 -4.70
C GLU A 245 -3.86 27.29 -6.04
N LEU A 246 -4.09 26.26 -6.88
CA LEU A 246 -4.82 26.38 -8.14
C LEU A 246 -6.34 26.49 -7.95
N GLY A 247 -6.83 26.60 -6.71
CA GLY A 247 -8.25 26.77 -6.40
C GLY A 247 -9.08 25.48 -6.52
N LEU A 248 -8.44 24.32 -6.67
CA LEU A 248 -9.13 23.04 -6.81
C LEU A 248 -9.57 22.47 -5.45
N GLY A 249 -8.96 22.95 -4.36
CA GLY A 249 -9.24 22.49 -2.99
C GLY A 249 -8.89 21.02 -2.76
N ILE A 250 -8.01 20.46 -3.58
CA ILE A 250 -7.55 19.08 -3.47
C ILE A 250 -6.21 19.09 -2.73
N VAL A 251 -6.17 18.33 -1.64
CA VAL A 251 -4.96 18.06 -0.86
C VAL A 251 -4.91 16.58 -0.62
N GLN A 252 -3.84 15.93 -1.04
CA GLN A 252 -3.70 14.49 -0.91
C GLN A 252 -2.35 14.08 -0.34
N THR A 253 -2.46 13.28 0.72
CA THR A 253 -1.37 12.51 1.30
C THR A 253 -1.89 11.09 1.45
N SER A 254 -1.02 10.10 1.30
CA SER A 254 -1.43 8.70 1.43
C SER A 254 -0.50 8.00 2.42
N PRO A 255 -0.85 8.00 3.72
CA PRO A 255 -0.11 7.26 4.73
C PRO A 255 0.00 5.78 4.39
N PHE A 256 1.14 5.18 4.75
CA PHE A 256 1.38 3.75 4.61
C PHE A 256 2.16 3.20 5.79
N GLY A 257 1.97 1.91 6.05
CA GLY A 257 2.56 1.26 7.21
C GLY A 257 2.65 -0.25 7.07
N VAL A 258 2.98 -0.89 8.19
CA VAL A 258 3.14 -2.35 8.30
C VAL A 258 2.00 -2.92 9.14
N VAL A 259 1.50 -4.08 8.70
CA VAL A 259 0.53 -4.90 9.42
C VAL A 259 0.99 -6.34 9.51
N ALA A 260 0.44 -7.06 10.48
CA ALA A 260 0.55 -8.49 10.65
C ALA A 260 -0.84 -9.14 10.51
N PRO A 261 -0.92 -10.48 10.37
CA PRO A 261 -2.20 -11.19 10.38
C PRO A 261 -2.99 -10.96 11.67
N LYS A 262 -4.32 -10.96 11.54
CA LYS A 262 -5.24 -10.91 12.68
C LYS A 262 -4.88 -11.98 13.71
N GLY A 263 -4.89 -11.60 14.99
CA GLY A 263 -4.61 -12.54 16.09
C GLY A 263 -3.12 -12.73 16.37
N THR A 264 -2.22 -11.99 15.70
CA THR A 264 -0.81 -11.96 16.08
C THR A 264 -0.68 -11.50 17.53
N ASP A 265 0.12 -12.22 18.33
CA ASP A 265 0.30 -11.95 19.75
C ASP A 265 0.67 -10.46 19.99
N PRO A 266 -0.03 -9.74 20.87
CA PRO A 266 0.27 -8.34 21.17
C PRO A 266 1.74 -8.08 21.57
N LYS A 267 2.41 -9.02 22.23
CA LYS A 267 3.86 -8.94 22.54
C LYS A 267 4.71 -8.96 21.27
N ILE A 268 4.34 -9.79 20.28
CA ILE A 268 5.01 -9.84 18.98
C ILE A 268 4.76 -8.55 18.21
N VAL A 269 3.51 -8.06 18.17
CA VAL A 269 3.17 -6.77 17.54
C VAL A 269 3.99 -5.64 18.18
N LYS A 270 4.12 -5.61 19.50
CA LYS A 270 4.95 -4.63 20.22
C LYS A 270 6.42 -4.73 19.83
N LYS A 271 7.00 -5.94 19.78
CA LYS A 271 8.40 -6.14 19.36
C LYS A 271 8.62 -5.66 17.92
N LEU A 272 7.72 -6.00 17.01
CA LEU A 272 7.74 -5.54 15.62
C LEU A 272 7.67 -4.01 15.54
N HIS A 273 6.71 -3.41 16.24
CA HIS A 273 6.57 -1.96 16.33
C HIS A 273 7.86 -1.31 16.82
N ASP A 274 8.42 -1.76 17.94
CA ASP A 274 9.60 -1.14 18.55
C ASP A 274 10.83 -1.27 17.65
N GLY A 275 10.99 -2.41 16.95
CA GLY A 275 12.08 -2.60 16.01
C GLY A 275 11.94 -1.73 14.75
N PHE A 276 10.75 -1.67 14.16
CA PHE A 276 10.51 -0.80 13.01
C PHE A 276 10.55 0.68 13.37
N LYS A 277 10.13 1.05 14.58
CA LYS A 277 10.23 2.42 15.10
C LYS A 277 11.68 2.88 15.17
N LYS A 278 12.56 2.06 15.75
CA LYS A 278 14.01 2.32 15.73
C LYS A 278 14.57 2.38 14.31
N ALA A 279 14.15 1.47 13.43
CA ALA A 279 14.62 1.40 12.05
C ALA A 279 14.25 2.64 11.22
N MET A 280 13.01 3.13 11.37
CA MET A 280 12.54 4.34 10.67
C MET A 280 13.12 5.63 11.25
N GLU A 281 13.67 5.57 12.47
CA GLU A 281 14.32 6.71 13.12
C GLU A 281 15.79 6.86 12.72
N MET A 282 16.35 5.93 11.93
CA MET A 282 17.72 6.07 11.42
C MET A 282 17.76 7.06 10.24
N GLN A 283 18.85 7.81 10.13
CA GLN A 283 18.96 8.91 9.16
C GLN A 283 18.86 8.43 7.71
N ASN A 284 19.50 7.30 7.38
CA ASN A 284 19.45 6.71 6.04
C ASN A 284 18.01 6.37 5.58
N TYR A 285 17.09 6.05 6.50
CA TYR A 285 15.68 5.85 6.16
C TYR A 285 14.99 7.17 5.81
N ARG A 286 15.24 8.23 6.57
CA ARG A 286 14.75 9.58 6.25
C ARG A 286 15.30 10.07 4.91
N ASP A 287 16.58 9.84 4.65
CA ASP A 287 17.20 10.19 3.37
C ASP A 287 16.57 9.40 2.20
N ALA A 288 16.21 8.12 2.43
CA ALA A 288 15.52 7.31 1.43
C ALA A 288 14.10 7.81 1.12
N LEU A 289 13.37 8.30 2.12
CA LEU A 289 12.07 8.95 1.93
C LEU A 289 12.21 10.30 1.20
N ALA A 290 13.18 11.11 1.59
CA ALA A 290 13.42 12.43 1.02
C ALA A 290 13.76 12.41 -0.48
N LYS A 291 14.33 11.31 -1.00
CA LYS A 291 14.53 11.10 -2.45
C LYS A 291 13.24 11.20 -3.26
N PHE A 292 12.10 10.96 -2.63
CA PHE A 292 10.76 11.01 -3.23
C PHE A 292 9.86 12.06 -2.57
N ASP A 293 10.45 13.07 -1.93
CA ASP A 293 9.75 14.12 -1.19
C ASP A 293 8.72 13.58 -0.17
N MET A 294 8.95 12.37 0.37
CA MET A 294 8.09 11.76 1.38
C MET A 294 8.58 12.14 2.78
N GLU A 295 7.64 12.29 3.69
CA GLU A 295 7.91 12.65 5.08
C GLU A 295 7.54 11.50 6.02
N PRO A 296 8.28 11.31 7.12
CA PRO A 296 7.87 10.40 8.19
C PRO A 296 6.47 10.77 8.71
N PHE A 297 5.63 9.76 8.86
CA PHE A 297 4.26 9.88 9.38
C PHE A 297 4.10 8.79 10.42
N TYR A 298 4.69 8.99 11.59
CA TYR A 298 4.65 7.97 12.63
C TYR A 298 3.26 7.92 13.26
N MET A 299 2.70 6.71 13.32
CA MET A 299 1.59 6.36 14.21
C MET A 299 1.95 5.07 14.94
N SER A 300 1.72 5.05 16.25
CA SER A 300 1.80 3.81 17.03
C SER A 300 0.80 2.76 16.53
N SER A 301 0.94 1.51 16.95
CA SER A 301 0.00 0.43 16.60
C SER A 301 -1.46 0.82 16.87
N GLU A 302 -1.72 1.42 18.03
CA GLU A 302 -3.07 1.87 18.42
C GLU A 302 -3.56 3.06 17.58
N GLN A 303 -2.72 4.08 17.38
CA GLN A 303 -3.07 5.22 16.54
C GLN A 303 -3.35 4.79 15.10
N TYR A 304 -2.56 3.83 14.59
CA TYR A 304 -2.72 3.34 13.23
C TYR A 304 -4.00 2.49 13.05
N ALA A 305 -4.37 1.69 14.06
CA ALA A 305 -5.66 0.99 14.08
C ALA A 305 -6.85 1.96 14.10
N ARG A 306 -6.78 3.04 14.91
CA ARG A 306 -7.82 4.10 14.91
C ARG A 306 -7.88 4.81 13.56
N PHE A 307 -6.72 5.15 12.99
CA PHE A 307 -6.64 5.73 11.65
C PHE A 307 -7.31 4.83 10.61
N ALA A 308 -7.11 3.51 10.67
CA ALA A 308 -7.78 2.58 9.75
C ALA A 308 -9.31 2.63 9.88
N ALA A 309 -9.83 2.61 11.10
CA ALA A 309 -11.28 2.69 11.35
C ALA A 309 -11.91 3.99 10.82
N ASP A 310 -11.22 5.11 10.98
CA ASP A 310 -11.68 6.40 10.44
C ASP A 310 -11.54 6.47 8.92
N THR A 311 -10.45 5.92 8.39
CA THR A 311 -10.12 5.98 6.97
C THR A 311 -11.11 5.16 6.15
N VAL A 312 -11.52 3.98 6.60
CA VAL A 312 -12.55 3.17 5.93
C VAL A 312 -13.84 3.97 5.70
N LYS A 313 -14.28 4.76 6.69
CA LYS A 313 -15.48 5.61 6.56
C LYS A 313 -15.27 6.75 5.55
N LYS A 314 -14.10 7.41 5.60
CA LYS A 314 -13.75 8.50 4.67
C LYS A 314 -13.67 8.00 3.24
N GLU A 315 -13.03 6.85 3.05
CA GLU A 315 -12.85 6.21 1.75
C GLU A 315 -14.18 5.77 1.14
N LYS A 316 -15.10 5.22 1.95
CA LYS A 316 -16.47 4.95 1.48
C LYS A 316 -17.13 6.20 0.91
N ALA A 317 -17.06 7.31 1.63
CA ALA A 317 -17.69 8.57 1.22
C ALA A 317 -17.08 9.10 -0.10
N ILE A 318 -15.76 8.97 -0.28
CA ILE A 318 -15.08 9.34 -1.53
C ILE A 318 -15.55 8.47 -2.69
N ILE A 319 -15.60 7.14 -2.49
CA ILE A 319 -16.04 6.19 -3.52
C ILE A 319 -17.50 6.43 -3.93
N ASP A 320 -18.39 6.67 -2.97
CA ASP A 320 -19.79 7.00 -3.25
C ASP A 320 -19.92 8.33 -4.01
N LYS A 321 -19.18 9.38 -3.59
CA LYS A 321 -19.17 10.69 -4.24
C LYS A 321 -18.71 10.61 -5.70
N LEU A 322 -17.73 9.76 -5.99
CA LEU A 322 -17.19 9.56 -7.34
C LEU A 322 -18.01 8.56 -8.18
N GLY A 323 -19.03 7.92 -7.59
CA GLY A 323 -19.83 6.90 -8.29
C GLY A 323 -19.04 5.63 -8.63
N LEU A 324 -17.98 5.34 -7.88
CA LEU A 324 -17.04 4.23 -8.12
C LEU A 324 -17.35 2.97 -7.29
N ASN A 325 -18.54 2.91 -6.70
CA ASN A 325 -19.00 1.83 -5.83
C ASN A 325 -19.48 0.58 -6.57
N LYS A 326 -19.41 0.57 -7.91
CA LYS A 326 -19.77 -0.61 -8.69
C LYS A 326 -18.66 -1.66 -8.56
N PRO A 327 -18.97 -2.90 -8.13
CA PRO A 327 -17.99 -3.98 -8.14
C PRO A 327 -17.47 -4.14 -9.57
N GLN A 328 -16.14 -4.06 -9.73
CA GLN A 328 -15.49 -4.55 -10.95
C GLN A 328 -15.53 -6.08 -10.99
#